data_AF-A0A9D4RG11-F1
#
_entry.id   AF-A0A9D4RG11-F1
#
_cell.length_a   1.000
_cell.length_b   1.000
_cell.length_c   1.000
_cell.angle_alpha   90.00
_cell.angle_beta   90.00
_cell.angle_gamma   90.00
#
_symmetry.space_group_name_H-M   'P 1'
#
loop_
_entity.id
_entity.type
_entity.pdbx_description
1 polymer ?
#
loop_
_entity_poly.entity_id
_entity_poly.type
_entity_poly.pdbx_seq_one_letter_code
_entity_poly.pdbx_strand_id
1 'polypeptide(L)'
;MVPHNGEYACLTCDNPGKVFKQGKGHCRALPLLKAPTRTSSSILLNAEEALKTSKHVKGVKSSSVLFDIDNFEPEKTLDPEYMHGVLLGTT
;
A
#
# COMPACT_ATOMS: atom_id res chain seq x y z
N MET A 1 -11.44 -0.49 -5.92
CA MET A 1 -10.33 -0.34 -6.89
C MET A 1 -9.19 -1.25 -6.48
N VAL A 2 -8.61 -2.01 -7.42
CA VAL A 2 -7.28 -2.58 -7.21
C VAL A 2 -6.34 -1.38 -7.11
N PRO A 3 -5.61 -1.13 -6.02
CA PRO A 3 -4.49 -0.21 -6.09
C PRO A 3 -3.48 -0.85 -7.02
N HIS A 4 -3.64 -0.63 -8.34
CA HIS A 4 -2.97 -1.29 -9.47
C HIS A 4 -1.75 -2.08 -9.03
N ASN A 5 -1.95 -3.33 -8.61
CA ASN A 5 -0.98 -4.27 -8.03
C ASN A 5 0.43 -3.70 -7.90
N GLY A 6 0.57 -2.70 -7.03
CA GLY A 6 1.87 -2.13 -6.73
C GLY A 6 2.70 -3.24 -6.14
N GLU A 7 4.00 -3.25 -6.40
CA GLU A 7 4.87 -4.23 -5.75
C GLU A 7 4.66 -4.24 -4.24
N TYR A 8 4.30 -3.11 -3.63
CA TYR A 8 4.03 -2.97 -2.20
C TYR A 8 2.57 -2.58 -1.90
N ALA A 9 1.61 -3.44 -2.27
CA ALA A 9 0.17 -3.14 -2.22
C ALA A 9 -0.49 -3.26 -0.83
N CYS A 10 0.14 -3.91 0.15
CA CYS A 10 -0.40 -3.95 1.51
C CYS A 10 -0.46 -2.52 2.07
N LEU A 11 -1.29 -2.25 3.08
CA LEU A 11 -1.23 -0.99 3.85
C LEU A 11 -0.38 -1.17 5.11
N THR A 12 -0.47 -2.33 5.75
CA THR A 12 0.12 -2.59 7.07
C THR A 12 1.55 -3.12 7.01
N CYS A 13 1.99 -3.72 5.90
CA CYS A 13 3.30 -4.35 5.82
C CYS A 13 4.09 -3.99 4.55
N ASP A 14 5.42 -4.05 4.66
CA ASP A 14 6.36 -3.70 3.59
C ASP A 14 6.72 -4.90 2.69
N ASN A 15 5.90 -5.96 2.66
CA ASN A 15 6.19 -7.11 1.80
C ASN A 15 5.99 -6.78 0.32
N PRO A 16 6.97 -7.07 -0.54
CA PRO A 16 6.76 -7.03 -1.97
C PRO A 16 5.88 -8.22 -2.39
N GLY A 17 4.80 -7.92 -3.12
CA GLY A 17 3.93 -8.90 -3.75
C GLY A 17 4.60 -9.54 -4.95
N LYS A 18 4.45 -10.85 -5.09
CA LYS A 18 4.99 -11.63 -6.20
C LYS A 18 3.93 -11.79 -7.28
N VAL A 19 4.34 -11.68 -8.55
CA VAL A 19 3.46 -11.88 -9.69
C VAL A 19 3.44 -13.36 -10.04
N PHE A 20 2.24 -13.92 -10.14
CA PHE A 20 1.98 -15.29 -10.54
C PHE A 20 1.08 -15.31 -11.77
N LYS A 21 1.26 -16.30 -12.63
CA LYS A 21 0.36 -16.53 -13.77
C LYS A 21 -0.96 -17.09 -13.25
N GLN A 22 -2.09 -16.49 -13.63
CA GLN A 22 -3.42 -16.96 -13.28
C GLN A 22 -4.31 -16.98 -14.53
N GLY A 23 -4.63 -18.17 -15.02
CA GLY A 23 -5.39 -18.35 -16.26
C GLY A 23 -4.73 -17.66 -17.45
N LYS A 24 -5.45 -16.76 -18.11
CA LYS A 24 -4.96 -15.92 -19.23
C LYS A 24 -4.24 -14.64 -18.78
N GLY A 25 -4.19 -14.35 -17.48
CA GLY A 25 -3.61 -13.13 -16.92
C GLY A 25 -2.55 -13.39 -15.86
N HIS A 26 -2.32 -12.37 -15.04
CA HIS A 26 -1.39 -12.42 -13.92
C HIS A 26 -2.09 -11.86 -12.67
N CYS A 27 -1.77 -12.43 -11.52
CA CYS A 27 -2.18 -11.94 -10.22
C CYS A 27 -0.95 -11.64 -9.38
N ARG A 28 -0.99 -10.57 -8.58
CA ARG A 28 0.06 -10.29 -7.60
C ARG A 28 -0.42 -10.72 -6.23
N ALA A 29 0.22 -11.72 -5.66
CA ALA A 29 -0.08 -12.17 -4.30
C ALA A 29 0.99 -11.69 -3.33
N LEU A 30 0.55 -11.21 -2.17
CA LEU A 30 1.43 -10.85 -1.07
C LEU A 30 1.87 -12.13 -0.35
N PRO A 31 3.18 -12.36 -0.14
CA PRO A 31 3.62 -13.54 0.58
C PRO A 31 3.19 -13.46 2.04
N LEU A 32 2.74 -14.59 2.61
CA LEU A 32 2.46 -14.75 4.04
C LEU A 32 3.76 -14.92 4.85
N LEU A 33 4.77 -14.11 4.55
CA LEU A 33 6.04 -14.06 5.27
C LEU A 33 6.01 -12.94 6.30
N LYS A 34 6.71 -13.11 7.41
CA LYS A 34 6.88 -12.07 8.42
C LYS A 34 7.59 -10.87 7.78
N ALA A 35 6.90 -9.74 7.67
CA ALA A 35 7.43 -8.51 7.13
C ALA A 35 7.60 -7.44 8.22
N PRO A 36 8.41 -6.41 7.99
CA PRO A 36 8.31 -5.17 8.73
C PRO A 36 6.90 -4.57 8.59
N THR A 37 6.32 -4.19 9.72
CA THR A 37 5.07 -3.42 9.77
C THR A 37 5.38 -1.98 9.35
N ARG A 38 4.50 -1.38 8.55
CA ARG A 38 4.58 0.05 8.27
C ARG A 38 4.18 0.84 9.51
N THR A 39 4.97 1.87 9.80
CA THR A 39 4.64 2.90 10.79
C THR A 39 4.31 4.20 10.08
N SER A 40 3.57 5.09 10.75
CA SER A 40 3.25 6.42 10.21
C SER A 40 4.51 7.17 9.80
N SER A 41 5.56 7.09 10.63
CA SER A 41 6.88 7.65 10.34
C SER A 41 7.54 7.06 9.09
N SER A 42 7.47 5.73 8.91
CA SER A 42 8.04 5.08 7.72
C SER A 42 7.30 5.49 6.44
N ILE A 43 5.98 5.67 6.51
CA ILE A 43 5.16 6.08 5.36
C ILE A 43 5.49 7.52 4.98
N LEU A 44 5.65 8.42 5.97
CA LEU A 44 6.07 9.80 5.75
C LEU A 44 7.46 9.89 5.09
N LEU A 45 8.44 9.13 5.58
CA LEU A 45 9.77 9.08 4.97
C LEU A 45 9.72 8.62 3.51
N ASN A 46 8.96 7.56 3.21
CA ASN A 46 8.75 7.09 1.85
C ASN A 46 8.04 8.14 0.99
N ALA A 47 7.09 8.91 1.55
CA ALA A 47 6.38 9.97 0.87
C ALA A 47 7.31 11.16 0.52
N GLU A 48 8.16 11.57 1.45
CA GLU A 48 9.17 12.60 1.21
C GLU A 48 10.17 12.19 0.14
N GLU A 49 10.64 10.93 0.17
CA GLU A 49 11.54 10.39 -0.84
C GLU A 49 10.85 10.32 -2.21
N ALA A 50 9.59 9.89 -2.26
CA ALA A 50 8.80 9.85 -3.48
C ALA A 50 8.61 11.25 -4.08
N LEU A 51 8.40 12.28 -3.25
CA LEU A 51 8.32 13.66 -3.69
C LEU A 51 9.67 14.17 -4.25
N LYS A 52 10.78 13.89 -3.55
CA LYS A 52 12.13 14.30 -3.97
C LYS A 52 12.55 13.65 -5.28
N THR A 53 12.21 12.37 -5.46
CA THR A 53 12.66 11.55 -6.61
C THR A 53 11.65 11.51 -7.75
N SER A 54 10.41 11.96 -7.54
CA SER A 54 9.27 11.78 -8.45
C SER A 54 9.06 10.31 -8.87
N LYS A 55 9.40 9.37 -7.99
CA LYS A 55 9.25 7.92 -8.19
C LYS A 55 8.45 7.32 -7.05
N HIS A 56 7.77 6.20 -7.31
CA HIS A 56 7.07 5.48 -6.25
C HIS A 56 8.08 4.79 -5.32
N VAL A 57 7.95 5.00 -4.01
CA VAL A 57 8.79 4.36 -2.99
C VAL A 57 7.90 3.46 -2.14
N LYS A 58 8.13 2.14 -2.21
CA LYS A 58 7.33 1.13 -1.48
C LYS A 58 5.82 1.30 -1.63
N GLY A 59 5.37 1.66 -2.83
CA GLY A 59 3.95 1.88 -3.16
C GLY A 59 3.44 3.28 -2.84
N VAL A 60 4.20 4.10 -2.11
CA VAL A 60 3.88 5.49 -1.81
C VAL A 60 4.23 6.37 -3.01
N LYS A 61 3.29 7.22 -3.43
CA LYS A 61 3.45 8.12 -4.58
C LYS A 61 3.77 9.57 -4.19
N SER A 62 3.18 10.03 -3.10
CA SER A 62 3.29 11.40 -2.60
C SER A 62 2.90 11.46 -1.13
N SER A 63 3.09 12.62 -0.50
CA SER A 63 2.47 12.91 0.80
C SER A 63 0.96 13.14 0.65
N SER A 64 0.22 12.93 1.74
CA SER A 64 -1.22 13.16 1.86
C SER A 64 -1.49 14.17 2.97
N VAL A 65 -2.46 15.05 2.76
CA VAL A 65 -2.94 16.01 3.78
C VAL A 65 -3.51 15.34 5.03
N LEU A 66 -3.82 14.04 4.96
CA LEU A 66 -4.31 13.28 6.12
C LEU A 66 -3.25 13.18 7.23
N PHE A 67 -1.96 13.28 6.89
CA PHE A 67 -0.89 13.32 7.89
C PHE A 67 -0.88 14.61 8.73
N ASP A 68 -1.62 15.65 8.32
CA ASP A 68 -1.76 16.89 9.09
C ASP A 68 -2.85 16.79 10.18
N ILE A 69 -3.59 15.67 10.23
CA ILE A 69 -4.59 15.40 11.26
C ILE A 69 -3.91 14.90 12.53
N ASP A 70 -4.24 15.51 13.67
CA ASP A 70 -3.71 15.10 14.97
C ASP A 70 -3.99 13.61 15.26
N ASN A 71 -2.93 12.89 15.65
CA ASN A 71 -2.96 11.46 15.96
C ASN A 71 -3.41 10.56 14.79
N PHE A 72 -3.25 11.01 13.54
CA PHE A 72 -3.48 10.16 12.38
C PHE A 72 -2.35 9.15 12.19
N GLU A 73 -2.64 7.89 12.50
CA GLU A 73 -1.71 6.78 12.31
C GLU A 73 -2.27 5.85 11.22
N PRO A 74 -1.84 5.98 9.96
CA PRO A 74 -2.43 5.23 8.84
C PRO A 74 -2.48 3.73 9.08
N GLU A 75 -1.48 3.17 9.75
CA GLU A 75 -1.40 1.75 10.06
C GLU A 75 -2.43 1.26 11.09
N LYS A 76 -3.04 2.16 11.87
CA LYS A 76 -4.08 1.84 12.86
C LYS A 76 -5.45 2.41 12.50
N THR A 77 -5.48 3.54 11.79
CA THR A 77 -6.70 4.30 11.50
C THR A 77 -7.30 3.91 10.14
N LEU A 78 -6.50 3.42 9.20
CA LEU A 78 -7.01 2.96 7.90
C LEU A 78 -7.26 1.46 7.92
N ASP A 79 -8.54 1.09 8.01
CA ASP A 79 -8.95 -0.28 7.75
C ASP A 79 -8.96 -0.56 6.24
N PRO A 80 -8.54 -1.77 5.80
CA PRO A 80 -8.76 -2.22 4.44
C PRO A 80 -10.27 -2.21 4.15
N GLU A 81 -10.72 -1.23 3.39
CA GLU A 81 -12.15 -0.98 3.24
C GLU A 81 -12.80 -2.05 2.34
N TYR A 82 -13.41 -3.04 2.99
CA TYR A 82 -14.11 -4.16 2.35
C TYR A 82 -15.17 -3.69 1.35
N MET A 83 -15.89 -2.59 1.65
CA MET A 83 -16.96 -2.06 0.81
C MET A 83 -16.43 -1.50 -0.54
N HIS A 84 -15.33 -0.73 -0.53
CA HIS A 84 -14.75 -0.17 -1.75
C HIS A 84 -13.81 -1.12 -2.52
N GLY A 85 -13.26 -2.14 -1.85
CA GLY A 85 -12.40 -3.16 -2.46
C GLY A 85 -13.17 -4.36 -3.02
N VAL A 86 -14.05 -4.95 -2.20
CA VAL A 86 -14.67 -6.26 -2.46
C VAL A 86 -16.04 -6.14 -3.12
N LEU A 87 -16.91 -5.22 -2.69
CA LEU A 87 -18.28 -5.12 -3.23
C LEU A 87 -18.37 -4.37 -4.58
N LEU A 88 -17.36 -3.57 -4.93
CA LEU A 88 -17.27 -2.89 -6.24
C LEU A 88 -16.63 -3.77 -7.34
N GLY A 89 -16.36 -5.05 -7.07
CA GLY A 89 -15.86 -6.00 -8.07
C GLY A 89 -14.42 -5.74 -8.54
N THR A 90 -13.63 -5.04 -7.74
CA THR A 90 -12.24 -4.71 -8.04
C THR A 90 -11.29 -5.66 -7.31
N THR A 91 -11.27 -6.91 -7.75
CA THR A 91 -10.28 -7.94 -7.37
C THR A 91 -9.05 -7.89 -8.26
#